data_AF-A0A429BCD2-F1
#
_entry.id   AF-A0A429BCD2-F1
#
_cell.length_a   1.000
_cell.length_b   1.000
_cell.length_c   1.000
_cell.angle_alpha   90.00
_cell.angle_beta   90.00
_cell.angle_gamma   90.00
#
_symmetry.space_group_name_H-M   'P 1'
#
loop_
_entity.id
_entity.type
_entity.pdbx_description
1 polymer ?
#
loop_
_entity_poly.entity_id
_entity_poly.type
_entity_poly.pdbx_seq_one_letter_code
_entity_poly.pdbx_strand_id
1 'polypeptide(L)'
;MTSNRHNEGVLDAARACVLAYGVRRTTLTDVARRAGVSRMTIYRRWPDVRSLVADLMTREWVEVVSGLDLSDPVRAIVAGVRGLRAHPLWRKIVEADPELLLPYLLDRRGASHEAVLALLEPAVGGPARARAVLLVAQSFLLSAPTMLDPVTLDDLDAELAALLEAYLG
;
A
#
# COMPACT_ATOMS: atom_id res chain seq x y z
N MET A 1 -22.67 -4.02 -13.89
CA MET A 1 -21.38 -3.89 -14.60
C MET A 1 -20.89 -2.44 -14.78
N THR A 2 -21.76 -1.43 -14.90
CA THR A 2 -21.36 -0.01 -14.99
C THR A 2 -20.73 0.54 -13.71
N SER A 3 -21.18 0.13 -12.52
CA SER A 3 -20.67 0.67 -11.24
C SER A 3 -19.16 0.46 -11.02
N ASN A 4 -18.62 -0.71 -11.39
CA ASN A 4 -17.21 -1.03 -11.14
C ASN A 4 -16.25 -0.26 -12.06
N ARG A 5 -16.59 -0.12 -13.36
CA ARG A 5 -15.82 0.67 -14.32
C ARG A 5 -15.75 2.15 -13.97
N HIS A 6 -16.84 2.73 -13.44
CA HIS A 6 -16.82 4.11 -12.97
C HIS A 6 -15.92 4.26 -11.74
N ASN A 7 -15.88 3.26 -10.86
CA ASN A 7 -15.00 3.28 -9.69
C ASN A 7 -13.53 3.19 -10.10
N GLU A 8 -13.19 2.30 -11.04
CA GLU A 8 -11.83 2.21 -11.60
C GLU A 8 -11.39 3.55 -12.21
N GLY A 9 -12.23 4.16 -13.05
CA GLY A 9 -11.93 5.46 -13.65
C GLY A 9 -11.79 6.61 -12.64
N VAL A 10 -12.54 6.57 -11.53
CA VAL A 10 -12.39 7.56 -10.45
C VAL A 10 -11.08 7.37 -9.68
N LEU A 11 -10.70 6.13 -9.37
CA LEU A 11 -9.42 5.85 -8.70
C LEU A 11 -8.23 6.19 -9.60
N ASP A 12 -8.33 5.98 -10.91
CA ASP A 12 -7.29 6.41 -11.86
C ASP A 12 -7.16 7.93 -11.94
N ALA A 13 -8.29 8.64 -11.95
CA ALA A 13 -8.30 10.09 -11.87
C ALA A 13 -7.70 10.60 -10.55
N ALA A 14 -8.03 9.95 -9.43
CA ALA A 14 -7.47 10.25 -8.12
C ALA A 14 -5.96 10.04 -8.10
N ARG A 15 -5.48 8.90 -8.62
CA ARG A 15 -4.06 8.58 -8.77
C ARG A 15 -3.33 9.68 -9.53
N ALA A 16 -3.87 10.09 -10.68
CA ALA A 16 -3.26 11.14 -11.48
C ALA A 16 -3.21 12.50 -10.76
N CYS A 17 -4.27 12.86 -10.02
CA CYS A 17 -4.27 14.08 -9.20
C CYS A 17 -3.25 14.03 -8.06
N VAL A 18 -3.19 12.91 -7.33
CA VAL A 18 -2.26 12.74 -6.20
C VAL A 18 -0.80 12.75 -6.66
N LEU A 19 -0.48 12.06 -7.76
CA LEU A 19 0.87 12.08 -8.31
C LEU A 19 1.28 13.49 -8.76
N ALA A 20 0.37 14.24 -9.37
CA ALA A 20 0.64 15.61 -9.82
C ALA A 20 0.79 16.61 -8.66
N TYR A 21 -0.09 16.58 -7.66
CA TYR A 21 -0.24 17.68 -6.71
C TYR A 21 0.03 17.31 -5.23
N GLY A 22 0.07 16.02 -4.92
CA GLY A 22 -0.02 15.49 -3.54
C GLY A 22 -1.47 15.42 -3.06
N VAL A 23 -1.68 14.75 -1.93
CA VAL A 23 -3.03 14.52 -1.38
C VAL A 23 -3.63 15.81 -0.85
N ARG A 24 -2.87 16.61 -0.10
CA ARG A 24 -3.35 17.90 0.45
C ARG A 24 -3.92 18.87 -0.60
N ARG A 25 -3.41 18.83 -1.83
CA ARG A 25 -3.86 19.71 -2.94
C ARG A 25 -4.89 19.07 -3.87
N THR A 26 -5.25 17.81 -3.64
CA THR A 26 -6.27 17.12 -4.43
C THR A 26 -7.65 17.38 -3.85
N THR A 27 -8.64 17.68 -4.69
CA THR A 27 -10.05 17.82 -4.28
C THR A 27 -10.94 16.78 -4.93
N LEU A 28 -12.05 16.40 -4.28
CA LEU A 28 -13.06 15.50 -4.88
C LEU A 28 -13.67 16.11 -6.15
N THR A 29 -13.73 17.44 -6.25
CA THR A 29 -14.23 18.13 -7.45
C THR A 29 -13.25 17.99 -8.62
N ASP A 30 -11.94 18.12 -8.37
CA ASP A 30 -10.93 17.93 -9.41
C ASP A 30 -10.91 16.48 -9.92
N VAL A 31 -11.04 15.51 -9.01
CA VAL A 31 -11.14 14.10 -9.38
C VAL A 31 -12.41 13.84 -10.19
N ALA A 32 -13.57 14.37 -9.79
CA ALA A 32 -14.83 14.20 -10.52
C ALA A 32 -14.72 14.74 -11.95
N ARG A 33 -14.19 15.97 -12.09
CA ARG A 33 -13.93 16.60 -13.38
C ARG A 33 -13.01 15.75 -14.25
N ARG A 34 -11.92 15.23 -13.67
CA ARG A 34 -10.95 14.41 -14.41
C ARG A 34 -11.50 13.03 -14.79
N ALA A 35 -12.32 12.43 -13.94
CA ALA A 35 -12.98 11.15 -14.21
C ALA A 35 -14.19 11.27 -15.15
N GLY A 36 -14.62 12.49 -15.50
CA GLY A 36 -15.80 12.72 -16.35
C GLY A 36 -17.12 12.33 -15.66
N VAL A 37 -17.17 12.33 -14.33
CA VAL A 37 -18.37 11.98 -13.55
C VAL A 37 -18.92 13.18 -12.78
N SER A 38 -20.20 13.13 -12.42
CA SER A 38 -20.80 14.17 -11.58
C SER A 38 -20.17 14.20 -10.18
N ARG A 39 -20.13 15.39 -9.54
CA ARG A 39 -19.71 15.52 -8.13
C ARG A 39 -20.54 14.61 -7.22
N MET A 40 -21.85 14.54 -7.45
CA MET A 40 -22.76 13.69 -6.67
C MET A 40 -22.36 12.20 -6.73
N THR A 41 -21.87 11.74 -7.88
CA THR A 41 -21.35 10.36 -8.04
C THR A 41 -20.19 10.09 -7.10
N ILE A 42 -19.25 11.03 -6.96
CA ILE A 42 -18.11 10.91 -6.05
C ILE A 42 -18.54 11.04 -4.59
N TYR A 43 -19.25 12.12 -4.22
CA TYR A 43 -19.62 12.40 -2.83
C TYR A 43 -20.50 11.30 -2.21
N ARG A 44 -21.32 10.60 -3.00
CA ARG A 44 -22.11 9.46 -2.53
C ARG A 44 -21.24 8.30 -2.01
N ARG A 45 -20.02 8.15 -2.54
CA ARG A 45 -19.11 7.05 -2.20
C ARG A 45 -17.99 7.48 -1.27
N TRP A 46 -17.43 8.65 -1.52
CA TRP A 46 -16.32 9.21 -0.75
C TRP A 46 -16.76 10.54 -0.13
N PRO A 47 -17.03 10.59 1.17
CA PRO A 47 -17.42 11.83 1.84
C PRO A 47 -16.30 12.88 1.80
N ASP A 48 -15.05 12.44 1.72
CA ASP A 48 -13.87 13.30 1.67
C ASP A 48 -12.72 12.70 0.83
N VAL A 49 -11.71 13.52 0.51
CA VAL A 49 -10.54 13.10 -0.27
C VAL A 49 -9.73 12.01 0.43
N ARG A 50 -9.67 12.01 1.76
CA ARG A 50 -8.90 11.00 2.51
C ARG A 50 -9.51 9.61 2.34
N SER A 51 -10.84 9.50 2.37
CA SER A 51 -11.56 8.24 2.12
C SER A 51 -11.31 7.73 0.70
N LEU A 52 -11.29 8.61 -0.30
CA LEU A 52 -10.94 8.28 -1.68
C LEU A 52 -9.49 7.80 -1.81
N VAL A 53 -8.57 8.50 -1.16
CA VAL A 53 -7.14 8.15 -1.20
C VAL A 53 -6.88 6.83 -0.46
N ALA A 54 -7.60 6.54 0.63
CA ALA A 54 -7.50 5.26 1.32
C ALA A 54 -7.93 4.07 0.43
N ASP A 55 -9.02 4.23 -0.33
CA ASP A 55 -9.46 3.23 -1.32
C ASP A 55 -8.45 3.09 -2.47
N LEU A 56 -7.92 4.22 -2.97
CA LEU A 56 -6.86 4.22 -3.98
C LEU A 56 -5.61 3.47 -3.48
N MET A 57 -5.12 3.79 -2.28
CA MET A 57 -3.99 3.11 -1.67
C MET A 57 -4.24 1.62 -1.54
N THR A 58 -5.44 1.24 -1.07
CA THR A 58 -5.82 -0.18 -0.96
C THR A 58 -5.73 -0.87 -2.32
N ARG A 59 -6.28 -0.27 -3.39
CA ARG A 59 -6.19 -0.82 -4.74
C ARG A 59 -4.74 -1.03 -5.17
N GLU A 60 -3.91 0.01 -5.07
CA GLU A 60 -2.53 -0.02 -5.57
C GLU A 60 -1.67 -1.02 -4.78
N TRP A 61 -1.83 -1.08 -3.44
CA TRP A 61 -1.07 -2.03 -2.62
C TRP A 61 -1.48 -3.47 -2.86
N VAL A 62 -2.78 -3.73 -2.99
CA VAL A 62 -3.29 -5.06 -3.33
C VAL A 62 -2.79 -5.49 -4.71
N GLU A 63 -2.79 -4.59 -5.69
CA GLU A 63 -2.27 -4.89 -7.03
C GLU A 63 -0.79 -5.32 -6.98
N VAL A 64 0.04 -4.58 -6.24
CA VAL A 64 1.48 -4.92 -6.06
C VAL A 64 1.67 -6.32 -5.46
N VAL A 65 0.87 -6.70 -4.46
CA VAL A 65 1.06 -7.99 -3.76
C VAL A 65 0.32 -9.16 -4.41
N SER A 66 -0.73 -8.89 -5.21
CA SER A 66 -1.59 -9.93 -5.81
C SER A 66 -0.88 -10.80 -6.84
N GLY A 67 0.19 -10.29 -7.45
CA GLY A 67 1.01 -11.03 -8.43
C GLY A 67 2.16 -11.84 -7.82
N LEU A 68 2.31 -11.85 -6.49
CA LEU A 68 3.41 -12.53 -5.83
C LEU A 68 3.15 -14.03 -5.66
N ASP A 69 4.20 -14.83 -5.88
CA ASP A 69 4.15 -16.27 -5.71
C ASP A 69 4.36 -16.67 -4.24
N LEU A 70 3.27 -16.99 -3.55
CA LEU A 70 3.27 -17.38 -2.13
C LEU A 70 3.71 -18.82 -1.87
N SER A 71 4.07 -19.59 -2.90
CA SER A 71 4.72 -20.90 -2.68
C SER A 71 6.12 -20.74 -2.06
N ASP A 72 6.73 -19.57 -2.23
CA ASP A 72 7.91 -19.10 -1.52
C ASP A 72 7.56 -17.79 -0.78
N PRO A 73 7.04 -17.86 0.46
CA PRO A 73 6.57 -16.68 1.17
C PRO A 73 7.70 -15.68 1.44
N VAL A 74 8.93 -16.13 1.72
CA VAL A 74 10.08 -15.24 1.96
C VAL A 74 10.33 -14.38 0.73
N ARG A 75 10.49 -15.01 -0.43
CA ARG A 75 10.75 -14.30 -1.68
C ARG A 75 9.59 -13.37 -2.05
N ALA A 76 8.35 -13.81 -1.84
CA ALA A 76 7.17 -12.98 -2.06
C ALA A 76 7.19 -11.72 -1.18
N ILE A 77 7.46 -11.85 0.12
CA ILE A 77 7.47 -10.72 1.05
C ILE A 77 8.54 -9.70 0.67
N VAL A 78 9.77 -10.15 0.39
CA VAL A 78 10.87 -9.26 -0.03
C VAL A 78 10.55 -8.56 -1.36
N ALA A 79 9.98 -9.29 -2.33
CA ALA A 79 9.53 -8.70 -3.59
C ALA A 79 8.40 -7.68 -3.39
N GLY A 80 7.45 -7.94 -2.49
CA GLY A 80 6.39 -7.00 -2.12
C GLY A 80 6.93 -5.72 -1.50
N VAL A 81 7.87 -5.83 -0.55
CA VAL A 81 8.54 -4.67 0.07
C VAL A 81 9.30 -3.84 -0.98
N ARG A 82 10.06 -4.50 -1.86
CA ARG A 82 10.74 -3.84 -3.00
C ARG A 82 9.75 -3.14 -3.93
N GLY A 83 8.70 -3.83 -4.33
CA GLY A 83 7.66 -3.32 -5.22
C GLY A 83 6.96 -2.09 -4.65
N LEU A 84 6.60 -2.14 -3.36
CA LEU A 84 5.97 -1.01 -2.67
C LEU A 84 6.93 0.18 -2.52
N ARG A 85 8.18 -0.03 -2.10
CA ARG A 85 9.19 1.07 -2.06
C ARG A 85 9.42 1.68 -3.44
N ALA A 86 9.31 0.88 -4.50
CA ALA A 86 9.45 1.36 -5.87
C ALA A 86 8.19 2.06 -6.41
N HIS A 87 7.05 1.90 -5.74
CA HIS A 87 5.77 2.35 -6.26
C HIS A 87 5.65 3.89 -6.24
N PRO A 88 5.28 4.54 -7.36
CA PRO A 88 5.21 6.01 -7.44
C PRO A 88 4.29 6.65 -6.40
N LEU A 89 3.12 6.03 -6.15
CA LEU A 89 2.18 6.54 -5.16
C LEU A 89 2.74 6.40 -3.74
N TRP A 90 3.56 5.36 -3.47
CA TRP A 90 4.11 5.12 -2.14
C TRP A 90 5.11 6.21 -1.80
N ARG A 91 6.09 6.41 -2.69
CA ARG A 91 7.07 7.50 -2.57
C ARG A 91 6.38 8.84 -2.43
N LYS A 92 5.38 9.12 -3.27
CA LYS A 92 4.63 10.38 -3.21
C LYS A 92 3.98 10.60 -1.85
N ILE A 93 3.34 9.58 -1.27
CA ILE A 93 2.70 9.68 0.05
C ILE A 93 3.74 9.86 1.15
N VAL A 94 4.81 9.06 1.17
CA VAL A 94 5.87 9.16 2.18
C VAL A 94 6.54 10.53 2.16
N GLU A 95 6.82 11.07 0.97
CA GLU A 95 7.49 12.37 0.82
C GLU A 95 6.56 13.56 1.10
N ALA A 96 5.32 13.52 0.61
CA ALA A 96 4.46 14.69 0.60
C ALA A 96 3.39 14.67 1.68
N ASP A 97 2.90 13.51 2.10
CA ASP A 97 1.72 13.36 2.95
C ASP A 97 1.85 12.19 3.96
N PRO A 98 2.97 12.06 4.72
CA PRO A 98 3.24 10.89 5.57
C PRO A 98 2.23 10.70 6.70
N GLU A 99 1.54 11.77 7.11
CA GLU A 99 0.52 11.71 8.17
C GLU A 99 -0.67 10.83 7.79
N LEU A 100 -0.86 10.53 6.50
CA LEU A 100 -1.87 9.58 6.02
C LEU A 100 -1.58 8.14 6.44
N LEU A 101 -0.33 7.82 6.75
CA LEU A 101 0.08 6.49 7.16
C LEU A 101 -0.13 6.28 8.67
N LEU A 102 -0.06 7.34 9.49
CA LEU A 102 -0.11 7.25 10.96
C LEU A 102 -1.26 6.41 11.52
N PRO A 103 -2.52 6.55 11.05
CA PRO A 103 -3.61 5.73 11.58
C PRO A 103 -3.39 4.24 11.37
N TYR A 104 -2.64 3.85 10.33
CA TYR A 104 -2.33 2.47 10.02
C TYR A 104 -1.10 1.92 10.73
N LEU A 105 -0.29 2.80 11.31
CA LEU A 105 0.86 2.44 12.15
C LEU A 105 0.45 2.30 13.62
N LEU A 106 -0.49 3.14 14.07
CA LEU A 106 -0.76 3.33 15.50
C LEU A 106 -2.18 2.96 15.94
N ASP A 107 -3.18 3.19 15.09
CA ASP A 107 -4.58 3.18 15.55
C ASP A 107 -5.40 1.98 15.06
N ARG A 108 -5.18 1.54 13.80
CA ARG A 108 -6.04 0.54 13.16
C ARG A 108 -5.36 -0.24 12.04
N ARG A 109 -5.87 -1.43 11.76
CA ARG A 109 -5.61 -2.13 10.48
C ARG A 109 -6.48 -1.55 9.36
N GLY A 110 -5.94 -1.54 8.15
CA GLY A 110 -6.61 -1.07 6.93
C GLY A 110 -6.96 -2.23 6.00
N ALA A 111 -7.76 -1.98 4.97
CA ALA A 111 -8.17 -3.00 4.00
C ALA A 111 -6.99 -3.69 3.31
N SER A 112 -5.90 -2.96 3.01
CA SER A 112 -4.66 -3.55 2.49
C SER A 112 -4.00 -4.51 3.48
N HIS A 113 -3.99 -4.18 4.78
CA HIS A 113 -3.47 -5.07 5.82
C HIS A 113 -4.30 -6.35 5.92
N GLU A 114 -5.63 -6.25 5.89
CA GLU A 114 -6.49 -7.44 5.91
C GLU A 114 -6.30 -8.30 4.66
N ALA A 115 -6.15 -7.68 3.48
CA ALA A 115 -5.90 -8.40 2.23
C ALA A 115 -4.55 -9.14 2.26
N VAL A 116 -3.48 -8.47 2.72
CA VAL A 116 -2.15 -9.10 2.86
C VAL A 116 -2.17 -10.21 3.90
N LEU A 117 -2.85 -10.02 5.05
CA LEU A 117 -2.93 -11.06 6.07
C LEU A 117 -3.70 -12.29 5.58
N ALA A 118 -4.79 -12.11 4.82
CA ALA A 118 -5.55 -13.21 4.23
C ALA A 118 -4.68 -14.06 3.27
N LEU A 119 -3.70 -13.44 2.61
CA LEU A 119 -2.72 -14.12 1.76
C LEU A 119 -1.60 -14.80 2.58
N LEU A 120 -1.06 -14.11 3.59
CA LEU A 120 0.06 -14.59 4.38
C LEU A 120 -0.32 -15.71 5.34
N GLU A 121 -1.48 -15.63 6.00
CA GLU A 121 -1.93 -16.60 7.02
C GLU A 121 -1.79 -18.07 6.60
N PRO A 122 -2.32 -18.50 5.44
CA PRO A 122 -2.13 -19.87 4.98
C PRO A 122 -0.68 -20.18 4.60
N ALA A 123 0.06 -19.21 4.06
CA ALA A 123 1.43 -19.40 3.59
C ALA A 123 2.46 -19.56 4.72
N VAL A 124 2.21 -18.93 5.88
CA VAL A 124 3.15 -18.94 7.02
C VAL A 124 2.66 -19.77 8.21
N GLY A 125 1.50 -20.43 8.09
CA GLY A 125 0.98 -21.38 9.07
C GLY A 125 0.30 -20.74 10.28
N GLY A 126 -0.32 -19.56 10.13
CA GLY A 126 -1.28 -19.04 11.11
C GLY A 126 -1.27 -17.52 11.37
N PRO A 127 -2.31 -17.02 12.07
CA PRO A 127 -2.57 -15.59 12.26
C PRO A 127 -1.49 -14.82 13.02
N ALA A 128 -0.90 -15.44 14.05
CA ALA A 128 0.15 -14.80 14.83
C ALA A 128 1.43 -14.61 14.00
N ARG A 129 1.82 -15.63 13.24
CA ARG A 129 3.00 -15.59 12.34
C ARG A 129 2.79 -14.59 11.22
N ALA A 130 1.62 -14.57 10.58
CA ALA A 130 1.33 -13.61 9.51
C ALA A 130 1.41 -12.15 9.99
N ARG A 131 0.92 -11.87 11.20
CA ARG A 131 1.02 -10.52 11.80
C ARG A 131 2.46 -10.15 12.15
N ALA A 132 3.24 -11.08 12.70
CA ALA A 132 4.66 -10.84 12.98
C ALA A 132 5.44 -10.52 11.69
N VAL A 133 5.23 -11.34 10.65
CA VAL A 133 5.80 -11.14 9.31
C VAL A 133 5.40 -9.77 8.74
N LEU A 134 4.12 -9.41 8.80
CA LEU A 134 3.64 -8.12 8.32
C LEU A 134 4.30 -6.94 9.05
N LEU A 135 4.42 -7.01 10.38
CA LEU A 135 5.06 -5.97 11.18
C LEU A 135 6.54 -5.79 10.80
N VAL A 136 7.26 -6.89 10.60
CA VAL A 136 8.66 -6.87 10.14
C VAL A 136 8.73 -6.27 8.74
N ALA A 137 7.98 -6.81 7.77
CA ALA A 137 8.00 -6.32 6.39
C ALA A 137 7.64 -4.82 6.30
N GLN A 138 6.67 -4.36 7.09
CA GLN A 138 6.27 -2.97 7.17
C GLN A 138 7.39 -2.07 7.73
N SER A 139 8.15 -2.55 8.71
CA SER A 139 9.33 -1.84 9.23
C SER A 139 10.39 -1.64 8.13
N PHE A 140 10.70 -2.68 7.37
CA PHE A 140 11.64 -2.60 6.25
C PHE A 140 11.11 -1.75 5.09
N LEU A 141 9.80 -1.74 4.85
CA LEU A 141 9.17 -0.88 3.85
C LEU A 141 9.26 0.61 4.21
N LEU A 142 9.01 0.97 5.48
CA LEU A 142 8.92 2.37 5.92
C LEU A 142 10.26 2.95 6.38
N SER A 143 10.99 2.19 7.18
CA SER A 143 12.15 2.69 7.94
C SER A 143 13.48 2.38 7.28
N ALA A 144 13.56 1.44 6.32
CA ALA A 144 14.85 1.10 5.67
C ALA A 144 15.59 2.33 5.09
N PRO A 145 14.93 3.34 4.47
CA PRO A 145 15.63 4.50 3.94
C PRO A 145 16.38 5.34 5.00
N THR A 146 15.98 5.27 6.28
CA THR A 146 16.66 6.01 7.36
C THR A 146 17.83 5.24 7.97
N MET A 147 18.00 3.97 7.59
CA MET A 147 19.03 3.06 8.09
C MET A 147 20.15 2.85 7.07
N LEU A 148 20.18 3.63 5.99
CA LEU A 148 21.24 3.59 4.99
C LEU A 148 22.50 4.28 5.53
N ASP A 149 23.66 3.86 5.03
CA ASP A 149 25.02 4.22 5.49
C ASP A 149 25.53 3.39 6.70
N PRO A 150 26.54 2.52 6.52
CA PRO A 150 27.22 2.17 5.26
C PRO A 150 26.42 1.16 4.40
N VAL A 151 25.25 0.74 4.86
CA VAL A 151 24.45 -0.32 4.22
C VAL A 151 23.55 0.20 3.11
N THR A 152 23.25 -0.68 2.14
CA THR A 152 22.34 -0.41 1.02
C THR A 152 20.94 -1.01 1.26
N LEU A 153 19.98 -0.64 0.41
CA LEU A 153 18.64 -1.26 0.45
C LEU A 153 18.70 -2.75 0.07
N ASP A 154 19.63 -3.15 -0.78
CA ASP A 154 19.80 -4.56 -1.17
C ASP A 154 20.38 -5.39 -0.02
N ASP A 155 21.30 -4.81 0.77
CA ASP A 155 21.80 -5.44 1.99
C ASP A 155 20.64 -5.64 2.99
N LEU A 156 19.82 -4.61 3.22
CA LEU A 156 18.66 -4.71 4.10
C LEU A 156 17.60 -5.71 3.59
N ASP A 157 17.43 -5.83 2.27
CA ASP A 157 16.52 -6.83 1.70
C ASP A 157 17.04 -8.26 1.86
N ALA A 158 18.37 -8.46 1.81
CA ALA A 158 19.00 -9.73 2.11
C ALA A 158 18.84 -10.10 3.60
N GLU A 159 19.00 -9.14 4.50
CA GLU A 159 18.76 -9.34 5.94
C GLU A 159 17.29 -9.62 6.26
N LEU A 160 16.35 -8.96 5.55
CA LEU A 160 14.93 -9.29 5.66
C LEU A 160 14.66 -10.74 5.24
N ALA A 161 15.25 -11.20 4.13
CA ALA A 161 15.12 -12.58 3.68
C ALA A 161 15.64 -13.56 4.74
N ALA A 162 16.87 -13.34 5.24
CA ALA A 162 17.50 -14.18 6.25
C ALA A 162 16.69 -14.24 7.55
N LEU A 163 16.15 -13.11 8.02
CA LEU A 163 15.29 -13.04 9.20
C LEU A 163 14.00 -13.85 9.01
N LEU A 164 13.37 -13.75 7.84
CA LEU A 164 12.15 -14.48 7.54
C LEU A 164 12.41 -15.98 7.36
N GLU A 165 13.51 -16.38 6.72
CA GLU A 165 13.92 -17.78 6.60
C GLU A 165 14.14 -18.42 7.98
N ALA A 166 14.88 -17.73 8.87
CA ALA A 166 15.12 -18.21 10.22
C ALA A 166 13.84 -18.28 11.07
N TYR A 167 12.86 -17.42 10.81
CA TYR A 167 11.58 -17.40 11.55
C TYR A 167 10.56 -18.43 11.03
N LEU A 168 10.60 -18.74 9.73
CA LEU A 168 9.62 -19.61 9.06
C LEU A 168 10.08 -21.07 8.93
N GLY A 169 11.39 -21.32 8.93
CA GLY A 169 11.99 -22.67 9.02
C GLY A 169 11.83 -23.31 10.39
#